data_AF-A0A4Q3YRM9-F1
#
_entry.id   AF-A0A4Q3YRM9-F1
#
_cell.length_a   1.000
_cell.length_b   1.000
_cell.length_c   1.000
_cell.angle_alpha   90.00
_cell.angle_beta   90.00
_cell.angle_gamma   90.00
#
_symmetry.space_group_name_H-M   'P 1'
#
loop_
_entity.id
_entity.type
_entity.pdbx_description
1 polymer ?
#
loop_
_entity_poly.entity_id
_entity_poly.type
_entity_poly.pdbx_seq_one_letter_code
_entity_poly.pdbx_strand_id
1 'polypeptide(L)'
;MLSAIQTLGTYRFYKFSPEKWSARISGDSTTAKHWEQVFREHPEFFRFSSDDAKVSLVLRRQKPKLFDVDTLQMVTRAERDGRDTDGQARITRAPLEAGELQMLINVANGLHSKALQDRQDGRWWLPLVATVFSAVIGLAGVWLGATLKSAPQDLDQPSLEAGPTPTD
;
A
#
# COMPACT_ATOMS: atom_id res chain seq x y z
N MET A 1 -2.58 -3.35 -7.80
CA MET A 1 -3.14 -4.68 -7.46
C MET A 1 -4.61 -4.83 -7.85
N LEU A 2 -5.54 -3.96 -7.38
CA LEU A 2 -6.99 -4.12 -7.65
C LEU A 2 -7.33 -4.21 -9.15
N SER A 3 -6.70 -3.38 -9.99
CA SER A 3 -6.84 -3.44 -11.45
C SER A 3 -6.44 -4.81 -12.01
N ALA A 4 -5.37 -5.44 -11.49
CA ALA A 4 -5.01 -6.80 -11.89
C ALA A 4 -6.07 -7.83 -11.50
N ILE A 5 -6.65 -7.75 -10.29
CA ILE A 5 -7.74 -8.66 -9.88
C ILE A 5 -8.94 -8.51 -10.82
N GLN A 6 -9.32 -7.28 -11.14
CA GLN A 6 -10.43 -6.99 -12.07
C GLN A 6 -10.14 -7.51 -13.48
N THR A 7 -8.98 -7.18 -14.04
CA THR A 7 -8.59 -7.60 -15.40
C THR A 7 -8.48 -9.11 -15.48
N LEU A 8 -7.72 -9.77 -14.60
CA LEU A 8 -7.55 -11.22 -14.64
C LEU A 8 -8.84 -11.98 -14.27
N GLY A 9 -9.72 -11.35 -13.49
CA GLY A 9 -11.01 -11.90 -13.08
C GLY A 9 -12.00 -11.94 -14.24
N THR A 10 -12.09 -10.86 -15.01
CA THR A 10 -13.10 -10.71 -16.08
C THR A 10 -12.62 -11.20 -17.44
N TYR A 11 -11.30 -11.29 -17.67
CA TYR A 11 -10.79 -11.62 -19.01
C TYR A 11 -11.10 -13.07 -19.42
N ARG A 12 -11.48 -13.26 -20.69
CA ARG A 12 -11.84 -14.58 -21.24
C ARG A 12 -10.76 -15.66 -21.08
N PHE A 13 -9.47 -15.31 -21.24
CA PHE A 13 -8.36 -16.23 -20.99
C PHE A 13 -7.92 -16.18 -19.53
N TYR A 14 -7.74 -17.35 -18.89
CA TYR A 14 -7.41 -17.43 -17.46
C TYR A 14 -5.92 -17.23 -17.11
N LYS A 15 -5.01 -17.33 -18.09
CA LYS A 15 -3.56 -17.20 -17.85
C LYS A 15 -2.83 -16.57 -19.04
N PHE A 16 -1.84 -15.73 -18.75
CA PHE A 16 -0.89 -15.15 -19.71
C PHE A 16 0.45 -14.83 -19.05
N SER A 17 1.44 -14.48 -19.86
CA SER A 17 2.71 -13.92 -19.36
C SER A 17 2.50 -12.53 -18.76
N PRO A 18 3.43 -12.08 -17.89
CA PRO A 18 3.37 -10.75 -17.29
C PRO A 18 3.25 -9.62 -18.32
N GLU A 19 3.94 -9.69 -19.46
CA GLU A 19 3.88 -8.67 -20.52
C GLU A 19 2.49 -8.54 -21.11
N LYS A 20 1.85 -9.68 -21.39
CA LYS A 20 0.48 -9.71 -21.93
C LYS A 20 -0.54 -9.22 -20.91
N TRP A 21 -0.31 -9.46 -19.61
CA TRP A 21 -1.17 -8.88 -18.59
C TRP A 21 -0.93 -7.39 -18.41
N SER A 22 0.32 -6.94 -18.41
CA SER A 22 0.69 -5.53 -18.37
C SER A 22 -0.04 -4.72 -19.43
N ALA A 23 0.03 -5.16 -20.69
CA ALA A 23 -0.71 -4.53 -21.78
C ALA A 23 -2.23 -4.46 -21.59
N ARG A 24 -2.83 -5.36 -20.80
CA ARG A 24 -4.28 -5.38 -20.53
C ARG A 24 -4.67 -4.62 -19.26
N ILE A 25 -3.77 -4.54 -18.29
CA ILE A 25 -4.05 -3.88 -17.01
C ILE A 25 -3.73 -2.38 -17.11
N SER A 26 -2.58 -2.01 -17.69
CA SER A 26 -2.13 -0.63 -17.80
C SER A 26 -2.15 -0.08 -19.23
N GLY A 27 -2.45 -0.91 -20.24
CA GLY A 27 -2.35 -0.50 -21.65
C GLY A 27 -0.91 -0.44 -22.17
N ASP A 28 0.08 -0.80 -21.33
CA ASP A 28 1.49 -0.67 -21.63
C ASP A 28 2.24 -1.95 -21.28
N SER A 29 2.89 -2.56 -22.27
CA SER A 29 3.70 -3.77 -22.07
C SER A 29 5.05 -3.51 -21.38
N THR A 30 5.55 -2.27 -21.38
CA THR A 30 6.84 -1.95 -20.76
C THR A 30 6.81 -2.05 -19.23
N THR A 31 5.61 -1.94 -18.63
CA THR A 31 5.39 -2.13 -17.19
C THR A 31 5.32 -3.61 -16.75
N ALA A 32 5.72 -4.55 -17.61
CA ALA A 32 5.68 -5.99 -17.32
C ALA A 32 6.41 -6.38 -16.04
N LYS A 33 7.62 -5.86 -15.81
CA LYS A 33 8.41 -6.16 -14.60
C LYS A 33 7.71 -5.70 -13.32
N HIS A 34 7.06 -4.53 -13.36
CA HIS A 34 6.27 -4.04 -12.23
C HIS A 34 5.11 -5.00 -11.92
N TRP A 35 4.36 -5.42 -12.94
CA TRP A 35 3.26 -6.35 -12.73
C TRP A 35 3.73 -7.73 -12.28
N GLU A 36 4.83 -8.23 -12.84
CA GLU A 36 5.45 -9.46 -12.38
C GLU A 36 5.78 -9.42 -10.88
N GLN A 37 6.42 -8.33 -10.43
CA GLN A 37 6.69 -8.11 -9.02
C GLN A 37 5.40 -8.11 -8.18
N VAL A 38 4.38 -7.34 -8.58
CA VAL A 38 3.07 -7.31 -7.91
C VAL A 38 2.46 -8.72 -7.82
N PHE A 39 2.58 -9.54 -8.85
CA PHE A 39 2.07 -10.91 -8.83
C PHE A 39 2.83 -11.82 -7.86
N ARG A 40 4.14 -11.61 -7.69
CA ARG A 40 4.97 -12.39 -6.76
C ARG A 40 4.79 -11.95 -5.31
N GLU A 41 4.57 -10.65 -5.08
CA GLU A 41 4.31 -10.09 -3.75
C GLU A 41 2.94 -10.49 -3.20
N HIS A 42 2.00 -10.87 -4.07
CA HIS A 42 0.62 -11.20 -3.71
C HIS A 42 0.22 -12.65 -4.10
N PRO A 43 0.90 -13.68 -3.56
CA PRO A 43 0.63 -15.08 -3.87
C PRO A 43 -0.76 -15.56 -3.44
N GLU A 44 -1.42 -14.84 -2.54
CA GLU A 44 -2.80 -15.08 -2.11
C GLU A 44 -3.81 -14.88 -3.26
N PHE A 45 -3.50 -14.01 -4.22
CA PHE A 45 -4.35 -13.74 -5.38
C PHE A 45 -3.82 -14.38 -6.65
N PHE A 46 -2.50 -14.40 -6.83
CA PHE A 46 -1.87 -14.77 -8.10
C PHE A 46 -1.02 -16.02 -7.97
N ARG A 47 -1.00 -16.83 -9.05
CA ARG A 47 -0.15 -18.01 -9.12
C ARG A 47 0.45 -18.18 -10.50
N PHE A 48 1.78 -18.29 -10.52
CA PHE A 48 2.56 -18.64 -11.70
C PHE A 48 2.34 -20.11 -12.12
N SER A 49 2.51 -20.42 -13.39
CA SER A 49 2.56 -21.79 -13.90
C SER A 49 3.86 -22.47 -13.46
N SER A 50 3.93 -23.79 -13.63
CA SER A 50 5.10 -24.58 -13.21
C SER A 50 6.39 -24.20 -13.93
N ASP A 51 6.26 -23.66 -15.14
CA ASP A 51 7.35 -23.11 -15.95
C ASP A 51 7.63 -21.62 -15.66
N ASP A 52 6.96 -21.04 -14.65
CA ASP A 52 7.03 -19.62 -14.25
C ASP A 52 6.71 -18.60 -15.37
N ALA A 53 6.22 -19.07 -16.52
CA ALA A 53 6.04 -18.23 -17.71
C ALA A 53 4.68 -17.50 -17.77
N LYS A 54 3.67 -17.99 -17.03
CA LYS A 54 2.30 -17.45 -17.07
C LYS A 54 1.72 -17.32 -15.69
N VAL A 55 0.98 -16.25 -15.46
CA VAL A 55 0.28 -15.97 -14.21
C VAL A 55 -1.23 -15.95 -14.43
N SER A 56 -1.95 -16.29 -13.36
CA SER A 56 -3.40 -16.42 -13.31
C SER A 56 -3.89 -16.15 -11.89
N LEU A 57 -5.17 -15.81 -11.73
CA LEU A 57 -5.80 -15.79 -10.41
C LEU A 57 -5.92 -17.20 -9.83
N VAL A 58 -5.64 -17.33 -8.53
CA VAL A 58 -5.76 -18.59 -7.78
C VAL A 58 -7.19 -19.12 -7.86
N LEU A 59 -8.19 -18.27 -7.61
CA LEU A 59 -9.61 -18.67 -7.63
C LEU A 59 -10.03 -19.22 -8.99
N ARG A 60 -9.58 -18.59 -10.09
CA ARG A 60 -9.87 -19.10 -11.44
C ARG A 60 -9.29 -20.49 -11.70
N ARG A 61 -8.19 -20.89 -11.05
CA ARG A 61 -7.62 -22.24 -11.20
C ARG A 61 -8.49 -23.34 -10.60
N GLN A 62 -9.46 -23.01 -9.76
CA GLN A 62 -10.38 -23.98 -9.16
C GLN A 62 -11.54 -24.31 -10.12
N LYS A 63 -11.89 -23.42 -11.05
CA LYS A 63 -13.00 -23.63 -12.01
C LYS A 63 -12.66 -24.64 -13.12
N PRO A 64 -13.58 -25.49 -13.59
CA PRO A 64 -13.29 -26.43 -14.67
C PRO A 64 -12.89 -25.74 -15.99
N LYS A 65 -12.06 -26.41 -16.80
CA LYS A 65 -11.67 -25.95 -18.15
C LYS A 65 -12.76 -26.31 -19.17
N LEU A 66 -13.87 -25.58 -19.12
CA LEU A 66 -15.07 -25.83 -19.91
C LEU A 66 -15.68 -24.54 -20.46
N PHE A 67 -14.91 -23.46 -20.55
CA PHE A 67 -15.37 -22.17 -21.04
C PHE A 67 -14.78 -21.88 -22.42
N ASP A 68 -15.62 -21.72 -23.43
CA ASP A 68 -15.20 -21.34 -24.77
C ASP A 68 -14.96 -19.82 -24.86
N VAL A 69 -13.74 -19.42 -25.24
CA VAL A 69 -13.36 -18.00 -25.31
C VAL A 69 -13.86 -17.27 -26.56
N ASP A 70 -14.37 -18.00 -27.56
CA ASP A 70 -14.92 -17.46 -28.79
C ASP A 70 -16.43 -17.25 -28.66
N THR A 71 -17.15 -18.25 -28.16
CA THR A 71 -18.61 -18.14 -27.95
C THR A 71 -18.98 -17.50 -26.61
N LEU A 72 -18.02 -17.41 -25.68
CA LEU A 72 -18.20 -16.93 -24.31
C LEU A 72 -19.23 -17.75 -23.51
N GLN A 73 -19.31 -19.05 -23.80
CA GLN A 73 -20.27 -19.97 -23.17
C GLN A 73 -19.56 -21.17 -22.53
N MET A 74 -20.25 -21.80 -21.60
CA MET A 74 -19.82 -23.08 -21.04
C MET A 74 -20.13 -24.20 -22.02
N VAL A 75 -19.16 -25.08 -22.24
CA VAL A 75 -19.30 -26.29 -23.04
C VAL A 75 -19.28 -27.52 -22.14
N THR A 76 -19.89 -28.59 -22.61
CA THR A 76 -19.78 -29.91 -21.99
C THR A 76 -18.39 -30.51 -22.24
N ARG A 77 -18.05 -31.55 -21.45
CA ARG A 77 -16.80 -32.30 -21.67
C ARG A 77 -16.78 -32.98 -23.04
N ALA A 78 -17.92 -33.56 -23.46
CA ALA A 78 -18.05 -34.22 -24.75
C ALA A 78 -17.80 -33.24 -25.91
N GLU A 79 -18.37 -32.02 -25.85
CA GLU A 79 -18.14 -30.99 -26.85
C GLU A 79 -16.68 -30.52 -26.89
N ARG A 80 -16.02 -30.39 -25.73
CA ARG A 80 -14.58 -30.07 -25.69
C ARG A 80 -13.76 -31.19 -26.32
N ASP A 81 -14.02 -32.44 -25.93
CA ASP A 81 -13.21 -33.60 -26.33
C ASP A 81 -13.42 -33.96 -27.82
N GLY A 82 -14.56 -33.55 -28.39
CA GLY A 82 -14.83 -33.63 -29.84
C GLY A 82 -14.15 -32.55 -30.69
N ARG A 83 -13.51 -31.53 -30.10
CA ARG A 83 -12.75 -30.51 -30.83
C ARG A 83 -11.33 -30.99 -31.14
N ASP A 84 -10.77 -30.45 -32.21
CA ASP A 84 -9.36 -30.58 -32.54
C ASP A 84 -8.45 -29.87 -31.52
N THR A 85 -7.13 -30.03 -31.67
CA THR A 85 -6.15 -29.48 -30.72
C THR A 85 -6.26 -27.96 -30.58
N ASP A 86 -6.48 -27.26 -31.70
CA ASP A 86 -6.62 -25.81 -31.71
C ASP A 86 -7.93 -25.37 -31.03
N GLY A 87 -9.05 -26.04 -31.33
CA GLY A 87 -10.33 -25.80 -30.68
C GLY A 87 -10.30 -26.09 -29.17
N GLN A 88 -9.58 -27.13 -28.74
CA GLN A 88 -9.36 -27.41 -27.32
C GLN A 88 -8.52 -26.33 -26.63
N ALA A 89 -7.54 -25.72 -27.33
CA ALA A 89 -6.74 -24.61 -26.79
C ALA A 89 -7.58 -23.34 -26.56
N ARG A 90 -8.71 -23.19 -27.26
CA ARG A 90 -9.71 -22.13 -27.04
C ARG A 90 -10.63 -22.41 -25.85
N ILE A 91 -10.64 -23.63 -25.30
CA ILE A 91 -11.40 -23.95 -24.09
C ILE A 91 -10.56 -23.65 -22.84
N THR A 92 -11.05 -22.72 -22.04
CA THR A 92 -10.37 -22.22 -20.84
C THR A 92 -11.25 -22.35 -19.60
N ARG A 93 -10.86 -21.68 -18.51
CA ARG A 93 -11.64 -21.62 -17.27
C ARG A 93 -12.47 -20.35 -17.30
N ALA A 94 -13.73 -20.43 -16.86
CA ALA A 94 -14.64 -19.28 -16.91
C ALA A 94 -14.06 -18.05 -16.19
N PRO A 95 -14.42 -16.83 -16.63
CA PRO A 95 -14.26 -15.62 -15.85
C PRO A 95 -14.90 -15.76 -14.45
N LEU A 96 -14.50 -14.87 -13.54
CA LEU A 96 -15.14 -14.77 -12.24
C LEU A 96 -16.53 -14.16 -12.40
N GLU A 97 -17.48 -14.68 -11.63
CA GLU A 97 -18.79 -14.08 -11.47
C GLU A 97 -18.67 -12.80 -10.64
N ALA A 98 -19.67 -11.92 -10.74
CA ALA A 98 -19.64 -10.64 -10.03
C ALA A 98 -19.45 -10.81 -8.51
N GLY A 99 -20.11 -11.82 -7.90
CA GLY A 99 -19.97 -12.12 -6.48
C GLY A 99 -18.58 -12.61 -6.08
N GLU A 100 -17.97 -13.48 -6.89
CA GLU A 100 -16.60 -13.97 -6.66
C GLU A 100 -15.57 -12.84 -6.83
N LEU A 101 -15.76 -11.97 -7.82
CA LEU A 101 -14.89 -10.82 -8.03
C LEU A 101 -15.00 -9.83 -6.85
N GLN A 102 -16.21 -9.53 -6.40
CA GLN A 102 -16.43 -8.66 -5.24
C GLN A 102 -15.80 -9.25 -3.97
N MET A 103 -15.91 -10.56 -3.77
CA MET A 103 -15.24 -11.26 -2.66
C MET A 103 -13.73 -11.03 -2.71
N LEU A 104 -13.08 -11.23 -3.86
CA LEU A 104 -11.63 -11.00 -3.99
C LEU A 104 -11.24 -9.54 -3.75
N ILE A 105 -12.03 -8.58 -4.25
CA ILE A 105 -11.82 -7.15 -4.00
C ILE A 105 -11.94 -6.84 -2.50
N ASN A 106 -12.92 -7.41 -1.81
CA ASN A 106 -13.10 -7.22 -0.37
C ASN A 106 -11.91 -7.79 0.42
N VAL A 107 -11.43 -8.99 0.06
CA VAL A 107 -10.23 -9.58 0.69
C VAL A 107 -9.00 -8.71 0.43
N ALA A 108 -8.80 -8.23 -0.81
CA ALA A 108 -7.74 -7.31 -1.16
C ALA A 108 -7.76 -6.01 -0.35
N ASN A 109 -8.94 -5.39 -0.20
CA ASN A 109 -9.11 -4.19 0.60
C ASN A 109 -8.86 -4.48 2.09
N GLY A 110 -9.33 -5.62 2.61
CA GLY A 110 -9.07 -6.02 3.99
C GLY A 110 -7.59 -6.17 4.30
N LEU A 111 -6.85 -6.85 3.42
CA LEU A 111 -5.39 -7.01 3.54
C LEU A 111 -4.66 -5.66 3.43
N HIS A 112 -5.08 -4.80 2.50
CA HIS A 112 -4.48 -3.47 2.33
C HIS A 112 -4.71 -2.58 3.56
N SER A 113 -5.94 -2.52 4.06
CA SER A 113 -6.30 -1.76 5.26
C SER A 113 -5.56 -2.27 6.49
N LYS A 114 -5.44 -3.60 6.66
CA LYS A 114 -4.67 -4.18 7.75
C LYS A 114 -3.18 -3.80 7.67
N ALA A 115 -2.58 -3.88 6.49
CA ALA A 115 -1.17 -3.49 6.31
C ALA A 115 -0.94 -2.00 6.61
N LEU A 116 -1.92 -1.13 6.29
CA LEU A 116 -1.87 0.29 6.65
C LEU A 116 -1.99 0.49 8.17
N GLN A 117 -2.90 -0.23 8.82
CA GLN A 117 -3.09 -0.20 10.26
C GLN A 117 -1.84 -0.68 11.01
N ASP A 118 -1.26 -1.81 10.62
CA ASP A 118 -0.04 -2.36 11.24
C ASP A 118 1.14 -1.34 11.16
N ARG A 119 1.21 -0.53 10.07
CA ARG A 119 2.19 0.56 9.94
C ARG A 119 1.88 1.77 10.83
N GLN A 120 0.61 2.09 11.03
CA GLN A 120 0.19 3.17 11.94
C GLN A 120 0.43 2.76 13.40
N ASP A 121 0.13 1.53 13.76
CA ASP A 121 0.35 1.00 15.10
C ASP A 121 1.84 0.99 15.45
N GLY A 122 2.74 0.75 14.49
CA GLY A 122 4.19 0.87 14.67
C GLY A 122 4.69 2.27 15.08
N ARG A 123 3.85 3.30 14.97
CA ARG A 123 4.14 4.69 15.37
C ARG A 123 3.64 5.04 16.78
N TRP A 124 3.21 4.05 17.57
CA TRP A 124 2.72 4.24 18.95
C TRP A 124 3.71 4.98 19.88
N TRP A 125 5.01 4.95 19.57
CA TRP A 125 6.07 5.59 20.36
C TRP A 125 6.23 7.11 20.08
N LEU A 126 5.73 7.61 18.94
CA LEU A 126 5.84 9.03 18.57
C LEU A 126 5.22 9.98 19.60
N PRO A 127 4.02 9.72 20.16
CA PRO A 127 3.47 10.49 21.26
C PRO A 127 4.40 10.55 22.48
N LEU A 128 5.04 9.42 22.84
CA LEU A 128 5.94 9.37 24.00
C LEU A 128 7.18 10.26 23.79
N VAL A 129 7.79 10.20 22.62
CA VAL A 129 8.95 11.05 22.29
C VAL A 129 8.55 12.53 22.23
N ALA A 130 7.38 12.86 21.69
CA ALA A 130 6.87 14.22 21.67
C ALA A 130 6.66 14.79 23.09
N THR A 131 6.15 13.99 24.03
CA THR A 131 6.02 14.38 25.44
C THR A 131 7.38 14.63 26.08
N VAL A 132 8.35 13.74 25.87
CA VAL A 132 9.71 13.90 26.41
C VAL A 132 10.39 15.15 25.86
N PHE A 133 10.33 15.39 24.54
CA PHE A 133 10.92 16.60 23.94
C PHE A 133 10.26 17.89 24.45
N SER A 134 8.93 17.89 24.61
CA SER A 134 8.20 19.05 25.15
C SER A 134 8.62 19.38 26.58
N ALA A 135 8.82 18.36 27.41
CA ALA A 135 9.30 18.53 28.78
C ALA A 135 10.73 19.10 28.83
N VAL A 136 11.63 18.60 27.98
CA VAL A 136 13.02 19.10 27.91
C VAL A 136 13.07 20.57 27.45
N ILE A 137 12.30 20.93 26.42
CA ILE A 137 12.23 22.33 25.94
C ILE A 137 11.64 23.24 27.01
N GLY A 138 10.58 22.80 27.71
CA GLY A 138 9.98 23.56 28.81
C GLY A 138 10.97 23.84 29.94
N LEU A 139 11.74 22.83 30.37
CA LEU A 139 12.75 22.98 31.41
C LEU A 139 13.91 23.89 30.97
N ALA A 140 14.37 23.76 29.72
CA ALA A 140 15.40 24.63 29.17
C ALA A 140 14.93 26.10 29.09
N GLY A 141 13.68 26.34 28.70
CA GLY A 141 13.09 27.68 28.68
C GLY A 141 12.96 28.32 30.07
N VAL A 142 12.57 27.54 31.08
CA VAL A 142 12.52 28.01 32.48
C VAL A 142 13.92 28.35 33.01
N TRP A 143 14.92 27.51 32.71
CA TRP A 143 16.29 27.76 33.14
C TRP A 143 16.91 28.99 32.46
N LEU A 144 16.75 29.13 31.14
CA LEU A 144 17.19 30.34 30.42
C LEU A 144 16.50 31.61 30.96
N GLY A 145 15.18 31.55 31.16
CA GLY A 145 14.40 32.68 31.69
C GLY A 145 14.83 33.09 33.10
N ALA A 146 15.17 32.12 33.97
CA ALA A 146 15.70 32.39 35.30
C ALA A 146 17.09 33.06 35.23
N THR A 147 18.00 32.56 34.37
CA THR A 147 19.34 33.15 34.23
C THR A 147 19.34 34.58 33.66
N LEU A 148 18.44 34.88 32.72
CA LEU A 148 18.29 36.23 32.16
C LEU A 148 17.65 37.22 33.14
N LYS A 149 16.73 36.75 34.00
CA LYS A 149 16.10 37.58 35.04
C LYS A 149 17.03 37.88 36.22
N SER A 150 18.09 37.10 36.40
CA SER A 150 19.11 37.32 37.44
C SER A 150 20.23 38.28 37.05
N ALA A 151 20.22 38.88 35.85
CA ALA A 151 21.14 39.97 35.53
C ALA A 151 20.74 41.24 36.32
N PRO A 152 21.58 41.76 37.24
CA PRO A 152 21.23 42.92 38.05
C PRO A 152 21.14 44.17 37.18
N GLN A 153 20.03 44.91 37.27
CA GLN A 153 20.01 46.34 36.96
C GLN A 153 20.64 47.07 38.15
N ASP A 154 21.97 47.11 38.20
CA ASP A 154 22.71 48.10 38.98
C ASP A 154 23.25 49.15 38.01
N LEU A 155 22.53 50.27 37.90
CA LEU A 155 23.08 51.54 37.43
C LEU A 155 22.49 52.67 38.29
N ASP A 156 23.31 53.08 39.25
CA ASP A 156 23.50 54.42 39.80
C ASP A 156 22.29 55.22 40.30
N GLN A 157 22.14 55.26 41.64
CA GLN A 157 21.70 56.48 42.33
C GLN A 157 22.93 57.33 42.71
N PRO A 158 23.06 58.58 42.23
CA PRO A 158 24.07 59.48 42.77
C PRO A 158 23.62 60.03 44.12
N SER A 159 24.28 59.55 45.18
CA SER A 159 24.32 60.17 46.51
C SER A 159 25.17 61.44 46.41
N LEU A 160 24.57 62.63 46.55
CA LEU A 160 25.32 63.85 46.87
C LEU A 160 25.17 64.15 48.36
N GLU A 161 26.26 63.84 49.06
CA GLU A 161 26.56 64.16 50.45
C GLU A 161 26.55 65.67 50.70
N ALA A 162 26.18 66.02 51.92
CA ALA A 162 26.05 67.38 52.42
C ALA A 162 27.34 67.89 53.12
N GLY A 163 27.62 69.18 52.98
CA GLY A 163 28.31 70.03 53.98
C GLY A 163 29.77 70.38 53.67
N PRO A 164 30.33 71.50 54.20
CA PRO A 164 29.86 72.23 55.39
C PRO A 164 29.74 73.78 55.25
N THR A 165 29.00 74.38 56.20
CA THR A 165 28.94 75.80 56.64
C THR A 165 30.12 76.16 57.57
N PRO A 166 30.30 77.39 58.13
CA PRO A 166 29.92 78.78 57.79
C PRO A 166 31.11 79.81 57.98
N THR A 167 30.78 81.12 58.15
CA THR A 167 31.53 82.36 58.58
C THR A 167 31.76 83.37 57.43
N ASP A 168 31.37 84.65 57.47
CA ASP A 168 30.83 85.58 58.50
C ASP A 168 29.74 86.48 57.88
#